data_AF-A0A9C9KVN4-F1
#
_entry.id   AF-A0A9C9KVN4-F1
#
_cell.length_a   1.000
_cell.length_b   1.000
_cell.length_c   1.000
_cell.angle_alpha   90.00
_cell.angle_beta   90.00
_cell.angle_gamma   90.00
#
_symmetry.space_group_name_H-M   'P 1'
#
loop_
_entity.id
_entity.type
_entity.pdbx_description
1 polymer ?
#
loop_
_entity_poly.entity_id
_entity_poly.type
_entity_poly.pdbx_seq_one_letter_code
_entity_poly.pdbx_strand_id
1 'polypeptide(L)'
;MKQVFNLVRQDITTALRDNIVFYMIISPLLLALVVRAFLPAVEATGVTFALSSKLDQAVISELENYGRVELFDHIVGVRDRVERIDAVPGIYEDGGELVLLFEGNEPEEIIEAAQAVLTAVTAEERLVRFEQQSIGEASSMLREIIILSLLMLALFLGGVVSGFNIIDEKDSRAVNAIAVTPLGLQRYLAARFLLALLIAALTTGGTALIMIGHNLNAGLMIVSVGASFFMTAAISLAVGAFAGNQVTAIAVIKVLMPLYLALPIISFFVPRQWQAVFYPLPNYWQFQMLRELLSAGGVSPHFWQSALLTLLLSFIVLIILIRTTSSRLMPGGR
;
A
#
# COMPACT_ATOMS: atom_id res chain seq x y z
N MET A 1 29.56 -9.52 16.79
CA MET A 1 28.68 -8.44 17.31
C MET A 1 29.32 -7.06 17.17
N LYS A 2 30.42 -6.72 17.86
CA LYS A 2 31.02 -5.36 17.78
C LYS A 2 31.33 -4.88 16.36
N GLN A 3 31.88 -5.75 15.50
CA GLN A 3 32.21 -5.40 14.12
C GLN A 3 30.98 -5.10 13.26
N VAL A 4 29.89 -5.87 13.42
CA VAL A 4 28.61 -5.66 12.72
C VAL A 4 27.99 -4.33 13.11
N PHE A 5 27.98 -4.02 14.41
CA PHE A 5 27.44 -2.76 14.92
C PHE A 5 28.21 -1.54 14.44
N ASN A 6 29.55 -1.63 14.39
CA ASN A 6 30.39 -0.55 13.88
C ASN A 6 30.12 -0.29 12.39
N LEU A 7 29.93 -1.34 11.58
CA LEU A 7 29.60 -1.19 10.16
C LEU A 7 28.23 -0.51 10.00
N VAL A 8 27.20 -0.99 10.71
CA VAL A 8 25.86 -0.37 10.68
C VAL A 8 25.91 1.11 11.07
N ARG A 9 26.68 1.47 12.11
CA ARG A 9 26.83 2.87 12.54
C ARG A 9 27.50 3.74 11.46
N GLN A 10 28.54 3.21 10.82
CA GLN A 10 29.19 3.88 9.70
C GLN A 10 28.21 4.08 8.55
N ASP A 11 27.47 3.04 8.18
CA ASP A 11 26.50 3.06 7.10
C ASP A 11 25.38 4.10 7.31
N ILE A 12 24.87 4.23 8.54
CA ILE A 12 23.88 5.27 8.87
C ILE A 12 24.46 6.66 8.62
N THR A 13 25.73 6.87 8.99
CA THR A 13 26.40 8.16 8.79
C THR A 13 26.60 8.46 7.31
N THR A 14 26.97 7.45 6.51
CA THR A 14 27.09 7.57 5.05
C THR A 14 25.74 7.85 4.40
N ALA A 15 24.71 7.09 4.77
CA ALA A 15 23.35 7.22 4.24
C ALA A 15 22.74 8.61 4.48
N LEU A 16 23.05 9.24 5.62
CA LEU A 16 22.58 10.59 5.93
C LEU A 16 23.39 11.70 5.22
N ARG A 17 24.56 11.38 4.67
CA ARG A 17 25.41 12.33 3.93
C ARG A 17 25.22 12.25 2.42
N ASP A 18 24.82 11.09 1.90
CA ASP A 18 24.45 10.94 0.49
C ASP A 18 23.05 11.51 0.25
N ASN A 19 22.96 12.51 -0.63
CA ASN A 19 21.70 13.19 -0.93
C ASN A 19 20.64 12.24 -1.49
N ILE A 20 21.02 11.30 -2.38
CA ILE A 20 20.09 10.35 -2.99
C ILE A 20 19.50 9.45 -1.92
N VAL A 21 20.36 8.87 -1.07
CA VAL A 21 19.96 7.97 0.00
C VAL A 21 19.11 8.70 1.06
N PHE A 22 19.50 9.91 1.43
CA PHE A 22 18.75 10.75 2.36
C PHE A 22 17.33 11.03 1.85
N TYR A 23 17.19 11.39 0.57
CA TYR A 23 15.87 11.58 -0.04
C TYR A 23 15.06 10.28 -0.07
N MET A 24 15.68 9.12 -0.27
CA MET A 24 14.96 7.84 -0.20
C MET A 24 14.38 7.57 1.19
N ILE A 25 15.11 7.89 2.26
CA ILE A 25 14.63 7.72 3.64
C ILE A 25 13.45 8.65 3.92
N ILE A 26 13.55 9.91 3.48
CA ILE A 26 12.54 10.94 3.78
C ILE A 26 11.32 10.88 2.86
N SER A 27 11.49 10.44 1.61
CA SER A 27 10.44 10.46 0.58
C SER A 27 9.14 9.74 0.98
N PRO A 28 9.12 8.54 1.60
CA PRO A 28 7.85 7.93 1.98
C PRO A 28 7.13 8.71 3.08
N LEU A 29 7.86 9.36 3.99
CA LEU A 29 7.25 10.20 5.04
C LEU A 29 6.67 11.50 4.45
N LEU A 30 7.41 12.16 3.56
CA LEU A 30 6.91 13.35 2.86
C LEU A 30 5.69 13.01 2.01
N LEU A 31 5.76 11.91 1.26
CA LEU A 31 4.64 11.46 0.44
C LEU A 31 3.43 11.13 1.31
N ALA A 32 3.61 10.45 2.44
CA ALA A 32 2.54 10.20 3.40
C ALA A 32 1.90 11.48 3.93
N LEU A 33 2.71 12.52 4.22
CA LEU A 33 2.19 13.81 4.68
C LEU A 33 1.35 14.49 3.59
N VAL A 34 1.88 14.56 2.36
CA VAL A 34 1.16 15.11 1.21
C VAL A 34 -0.13 14.35 0.99
N VAL A 35 -0.06 13.03 0.86
CA VAL A 35 -1.23 12.18 0.66
C VAL A 35 -2.25 12.37 1.77
N ARG A 36 -1.85 12.35 3.05
CA ARG A 36 -2.77 12.60 4.17
C ARG A 36 -3.47 13.95 4.08
N ALA A 37 -2.78 15.00 3.62
CA ALA A 37 -3.37 16.32 3.48
C ALA A 37 -4.44 16.38 2.38
N PHE A 38 -4.27 15.62 1.29
CA PHE A 38 -5.20 15.59 0.15
C PHE A 38 -6.24 14.47 0.23
N LEU A 39 -6.03 13.44 1.06
CA LEU A 39 -6.90 12.27 1.12
C LEU A 39 -8.37 12.61 1.43
N PRO A 40 -8.69 13.51 2.38
CA PRO A 40 -10.09 13.90 2.63
C PRO A 40 -10.77 14.53 1.42
N ALA A 41 -10.02 15.26 0.57
CA ALA A 41 -10.57 15.86 -0.64
C ALA A 41 -10.94 14.82 -1.70
N VAL A 42 -10.25 13.68 -1.71
CA VAL A 42 -10.55 12.55 -2.61
C VAL A 42 -11.69 11.70 -2.06
N GLU A 43 -11.73 11.47 -0.75
CA GLU A 43 -12.81 10.71 -0.09
C GLU A 43 -14.15 11.47 -0.06
N ALA A 44 -14.14 12.79 -0.19
CA ALA A 44 -15.35 13.61 -0.27
C ALA A 44 -16.21 13.38 -1.53
N THR A 45 -15.85 12.41 -2.38
CA THR A 45 -16.71 11.88 -3.45
C THR A 45 -17.64 10.79 -2.88
N GLY A 46 -18.60 11.21 -2.05
CA GLY A 46 -19.78 10.39 -1.77
C GLY A 46 -20.56 10.15 -3.08
N VAL A 47 -21.43 9.13 -3.10
CA VAL A 47 -22.33 8.89 -4.25
C VAL A 47 -23.06 10.19 -4.53
N THR A 48 -22.91 10.71 -5.74
CA THR A 48 -23.61 11.92 -6.17
C THR A 48 -24.84 11.47 -6.94
N PHE A 49 -26.00 12.02 -6.61
CA PHE A 49 -27.26 11.75 -7.29
C PHE A 49 -27.71 13.00 -8.05
N ALA A 50 -27.98 12.87 -9.33
CA ALA A 50 -28.62 13.93 -10.11
C ALA A 50 -30.14 13.78 -10.02
N LEU A 51 -30.82 14.71 -9.36
CA LEU A 51 -32.25 14.63 -9.05
C LEU A 51 -33.05 15.66 -9.85
N SER A 52 -34.24 15.28 -10.29
CA SER A 52 -35.22 16.27 -10.75
C SER A 52 -35.83 17.03 -9.58
N SER A 53 -35.93 18.36 -9.66
CA SER A 53 -36.59 19.18 -8.64
C SER A 53 -38.11 18.95 -8.51
N LYS A 54 -38.69 18.11 -9.37
CA LYS A 54 -40.09 17.67 -9.29
C LYS A 54 -40.33 16.53 -8.31
N LEU A 55 -39.27 15.90 -7.80
CA LEU A 55 -39.34 14.86 -6.79
C LEU A 55 -39.90 15.41 -5.47
N ASP A 56 -40.61 14.56 -4.74
CA ASP A 56 -41.08 14.89 -3.40
C ASP A 56 -39.93 15.28 -2.47
N GLN A 57 -40.12 16.36 -1.73
CA GLN A 57 -39.09 16.93 -0.86
C GLN A 57 -38.65 15.97 0.26
N ALA A 58 -39.50 15.01 0.63
CA ALA A 58 -39.18 13.92 1.55
C ALA A 58 -38.15 12.95 0.95
N VAL A 59 -38.28 12.60 -0.33
CA VAL A 59 -37.37 11.72 -1.07
C VAL A 59 -36.01 12.39 -1.25
N ILE A 60 -35.99 13.67 -1.59
CA ILE A 60 -34.76 14.47 -1.72
C ILE A 60 -33.99 14.48 -0.38
N SER A 61 -34.68 14.77 0.72
CA SER A 61 -34.09 14.82 2.06
C SER A 61 -33.59 13.45 2.54
N GLU A 62 -34.21 12.36 2.09
CA GLU A 62 -33.77 11.00 2.42
C GLU A 62 -32.52 10.61 1.62
N LEU A 63 -32.46 10.97 0.33
CA LEU A 63 -31.29 10.75 -0.53
C LEU A 63 -30.06 11.56 -0.09
N GLU A 64 -30.25 12.75 0.48
CA GLU A 64 -29.18 13.54 1.10
C GLU A 64 -28.49 12.80 2.27
N ASN A 65 -29.15 11.84 2.92
CA ASN A 65 -28.52 11.01 3.97
C ASN A 65 -27.59 9.93 3.40
N TYR A 66 -27.73 9.59 2.12
CA TYR A 66 -26.94 8.55 1.45
C TYR A 66 -25.84 9.13 0.55
N GLY A 67 -25.93 10.40 0.15
CA GLY A 67 -24.99 10.99 -0.80
C GLY A 67 -25.21 12.48 -1.07
N ARG A 68 -24.37 13.05 -1.94
CA ARG A 68 -24.52 14.44 -2.40
C ARG A 68 -25.62 14.50 -3.46
N VAL A 69 -26.54 15.44 -3.35
CA VAL A 69 -27.64 15.63 -4.30
C VAL A 69 -27.39 16.87 -5.16
N GLU A 70 -27.49 16.73 -6.48
CA GLU A 70 -27.52 17.84 -7.45
C GLU A 70 -28.93 17.95 -8.04
N LEU A 71 -29.60 19.08 -7.83
CA LEU A 71 -30.98 19.31 -8.29
C LEU A 71 -31.01 19.97 -9.68
N PHE A 72 -31.89 19.47 -10.54
CA PHE A 72 -32.12 19.99 -11.90
C PHE A 72 -33.61 20.24 -12.15
N ASP A 73 -33.92 21.40 -12.73
CA ASP A 73 -35.31 21.82 -12.98
C ASP A 73 -36.05 20.96 -14.03
N HIS A 74 -35.28 20.30 -14.90
CA HIS A 74 -35.80 19.52 -16.01
C HIS A 74 -35.07 18.18 -16.12
N ILE A 75 -35.79 17.15 -16.59
CA ILE A 75 -35.23 15.82 -16.88
C ILE A 75 -34.05 15.88 -17.87
N VAL A 76 -34.06 16.86 -18.77
CA VAL A 76 -32.95 17.12 -19.69
C VAL A 76 -31.67 17.48 -18.92
N GLY A 77 -31.77 18.28 -17.85
CA GLY A 77 -30.62 18.60 -17.00
C GLY A 77 -30.10 17.41 -16.20
N VAL A 78 -30.98 16.49 -15.79
CA VAL A 78 -30.59 15.21 -15.17
C VAL A 78 -29.85 14.34 -16.19
N ARG A 79 -30.35 14.22 -17.42
CA ARG A 79 -29.70 13.47 -18.49
C ARG A 79 -28.32 14.06 -18.84
N ASP A 80 -28.23 15.36 -19.05
CA ASP A 80 -26.96 16.06 -19.35
C ASP A 80 -25.93 15.88 -18.23
N ARG A 81 -26.38 15.63 -17.00
CA ARG A 81 -25.52 15.36 -15.85
C ARG A 81 -25.01 13.92 -15.81
N VAL A 82 -25.86 12.96 -16.17
CA VAL A 82 -25.55 11.53 -16.26
C VAL A 82 -24.61 11.24 -17.43
N GLU A 83 -24.73 11.98 -18.54
CA GLU A 83 -23.85 11.84 -19.72
C GLU A 83 -22.43 12.43 -19.54
N ARG A 84 -22.05 12.81 -18.32
CA ARG A 84 -20.69 13.29 -18.02
C ARG A 84 -19.75 12.13 -17.78
N ILE A 85 -18.45 12.40 -17.82
CA ILE A 85 -17.38 11.38 -17.70
C ILE A 85 -17.38 10.67 -16.33
N ASP A 86 -18.11 11.17 -15.33
CA ASP A 86 -18.24 10.58 -14.01
C ASP A 86 -19.51 9.74 -13.85
N ALA A 87 -19.40 8.59 -13.20
CA ALA A 87 -20.49 7.63 -12.99
C ALA A 87 -21.49 8.12 -11.93
N VAL A 88 -22.37 9.05 -12.32
CA VAL A 88 -23.37 9.69 -11.46
C VAL A 88 -24.77 9.20 -11.83
N PRO A 89 -25.45 8.42 -10.97
CA PRO A 89 -26.82 7.99 -11.22
C PRO A 89 -27.79 9.18 -11.21
N GLY A 90 -28.66 9.23 -12.22
CA GLY A 90 -29.79 10.14 -12.27
C GLY A 90 -31.03 9.50 -11.66
N ILE A 91 -31.84 10.27 -10.95
CA ILE A 91 -33.15 9.84 -10.46
C ILE A 91 -34.20 10.86 -10.88
N TYR A 92 -35.26 10.37 -11.49
CA TYR A 92 -36.42 11.16 -11.85
C TYR A 92 -37.71 10.38 -11.58
N GLU A 93 -38.83 11.09 -11.53
CA GLU A 93 -40.15 10.47 -11.35
C GLU A 93 -40.85 10.36 -12.71
N ASP A 94 -41.38 9.17 -13.02
CA ASP A 94 -42.22 8.92 -14.19
C ASP A 94 -43.49 8.19 -13.77
N GLY A 95 -44.65 8.81 -14.00
CA GLY A 95 -45.95 8.19 -13.69
C GLY A 95 -46.21 7.83 -12.22
N GLY A 96 -45.47 8.43 -11.26
CA GLY A 96 -45.55 8.11 -9.83
C GLY A 96 -44.56 7.04 -9.36
N GLU A 97 -43.69 6.54 -10.25
CA GLU A 97 -42.59 5.64 -9.90
C GLU A 97 -41.24 6.37 -10.03
N LEU A 98 -40.32 6.07 -9.11
CA LEU A 98 -38.96 6.57 -9.17
C LEU A 98 -38.13 5.72 -10.14
N VAL A 99 -37.50 6.37 -11.11
CA VAL A 99 -36.71 5.72 -12.16
C VAL A 99 -35.25 6.12 -12.02
N LEU A 100 -34.36 5.11 -12.05
CA LEU A 100 -32.91 5.29 -12.13
C LEU A 100 -32.47 5.41 -13.59
N LEU A 101 -31.64 6.42 -13.85
CA LEU A 101 -31.03 6.71 -15.14
C LEU A 101 -29.51 6.54 -15.04
N PHE A 102 -28.95 5.80 -15.99
CA PHE A 102 -27.52 5.52 -16.12
C PHE A 102 -27.08 5.78 -17.57
N GLU A 103 -25.82 6.16 -17.77
CA GLU A 103 -25.16 6.31 -19.08
C GLU A 103 -24.97 4.94 -19.76
N GLY A 104 -24.84 3.87 -18.97
CA GLY A 104 -24.67 2.48 -19.42
C GLY A 104 -23.22 1.99 -19.42
N ASN A 105 -22.29 2.78 -18.88
CA ASN A 105 -20.87 2.45 -18.71
C ASN A 105 -20.46 2.41 -17.22
N GLU A 106 -21.43 2.54 -16.30
CA GLU A 106 -21.16 2.60 -14.87
C GLU A 106 -20.65 1.25 -14.34
N PRO A 107 -19.70 1.27 -13.39
CA PRO A 107 -19.32 0.10 -12.62
C PRO A 107 -20.53 -0.57 -11.96
N GLU A 108 -20.53 -1.90 -11.93
CA GLU A 108 -21.62 -2.72 -11.36
C GLU A 108 -21.88 -2.35 -9.90
N GLU A 109 -20.84 -1.97 -9.14
CA GLU A 109 -20.95 -1.55 -7.75
C GLU A 109 -21.76 -0.25 -7.57
N ILE A 110 -21.69 0.67 -8.55
CA ILE A 110 -22.44 1.94 -8.51
C ILE A 110 -23.91 1.68 -8.84
N ILE A 111 -24.19 0.78 -9.79
CA ILE A 111 -25.55 0.37 -10.14
C ILE A 111 -26.21 -0.32 -8.95
N GLU A 112 -25.54 -1.29 -8.33
CA GLU A 112 -26.03 -2.00 -7.15
C GLU A 112 -26.26 -1.05 -5.97
N ALA A 113 -25.33 -0.13 -5.71
CA ALA A 113 -25.46 0.86 -4.64
C ALA A 113 -26.66 1.79 -4.88
N ALA A 114 -26.84 2.30 -6.09
CA ALA A 114 -27.96 3.18 -6.43
C ALA A 114 -29.31 2.45 -6.35
N GLN A 115 -29.39 1.19 -6.80
CA GLN A 115 -30.59 0.36 -6.66
C GLN A 115 -30.92 0.06 -5.19
N ALA A 116 -29.90 -0.25 -4.37
CA ALA A 116 -30.09 -0.49 -2.94
C ALA A 116 -30.60 0.76 -2.22
N VAL A 117 -30.04 1.94 -2.54
CA VAL A 117 -30.49 3.23 -1.99
C VAL A 117 -31.92 3.52 -2.43
N LEU A 118 -32.25 3.37 -3.72
CA LEU A 118 -33.61 3.63 -4.18
C LEU A 118 -34.63 2.70 -3.51
N THR A 119 -34.30 1.41 -3.43
CA THR A 119 -35.13 0.40 -2.75
C THR A 119 -35.38 0.77 -1.28
N ALA A 120 -34.35 1.27 -0.58
CA ALA A 120 -34.46 1.70 0.81
C ALA A 120 -35.37 2.93 0.98
N VAL A 121 -35.38 3.85 0.01
CA VAL A 121 -36.22 5.06 0.01
C VAL A 121 -37.68 4.75 -0.37
N THR A 122 -37.91 3.75 -1.23
CA THR A 122 -39.26 3.38 -1.69
C THR A 122 -39.99 2.36 -0.80
N ALA A 123 -39.31 1.70 0.13
CA ALA A 123 -39.92 0.66 0.94
C ALA A 123 -40.86 1.25 2.02
N GLU A 124 -42.18 1.05 1.86
CA GLU A 124 -43.22 1.54 2.79
C GLU A 124 -43.16 0.88 4.20
N GLU A 125 -42.61 -0.32 4.33
CA GLU A 125 -42.45 -1.01 5.62
C GLU A 125 -41.00 -1.03 6.10
N ARG A 126 -40.67 -0.10 7.02
CA ARG A 126 -39.45 -0.16 7.84
C ARG A 126 -39.54 -1.34 8.82
N LEU A 127 -39.24 -2.56 8.35
CA LEU A 127 -39.24 -3.74 9.22
C LEU A 127 -38.13 -3.75 10.27
N VAL A 128 -37.11 -2.88 10.16
CA VAL A 128 -36.12 -2.65 11.22
C VAL A 128 -35.63 -1.20 11.13
N ARG A 129 -35.77 -0.44 12.22
CA ARG A 129 -35.12 0.87 12.37
C ARG A 129 -33.64 0.61 12.67
N PHE A 130 -32.81 0.57 11.63
CA PHE A 130 -31.37 0.50 11.82
C PHE A 130 -30.92 1.84 12.42
N GLU A 131 -30.60 1.83 13.70
CA GLU A 131 -29.84 2.92 14.31
C GLU A 131 -28.41 2.78 13.78
N GLN A 132 -28.16 3.43 12.64
CA GLN A 132 -26.86 3.39 11.99
C GLN A 132 -25.90 4.24 12.81
N GLN A 133 -25.34 3.64 13.85
CA GLN A 133 -24.12 4.17 14.46
C GLN A 133 -23.02 4.00 13.43
N SER A 134 -22.61 5.10 12.79
CA SER A 134 -21.40 5.12 11.98
C SER A 134 -20.23 4.76 12.90
N ILE A 135 -19.82 3.48 12.83
CA ILE A 135 -18.63 2.98 13.51
C ILE A 135 -17.43 3.51 12.71
N GLY A 136 -17.16 4.82 12.83
CA GLY A 136 -15.99 5.53 12.31
C GLY A 136 -15.53 5.16 10.90
N GLU A 137 -15.81 6.01 9.91
CA GLU A 137 -15.27 5.98 8.54
C GLU A 137 -15.26 4.58 7.91
N ALA A 138 -16.28 4.27 7.09
CA ALA A 138 -16.09 3.25 6.07
C ALA A 138 -14.83 3.63 5.28
N SER A 139 -13.72 2.92 5.53
CA SER A 139 -12.44 3.24 4.91
C SER A 139 -12.64 3.09 3.41
N SER A 140 -12.58 4.20 2.67
CA SER A 140 -12.63 4.18 1.22
C SER A 140 -11.62 3.13 0.72
N MET A 141 -12.03 2.24 -0.17
CA MET A 141 -11.13 1.24 -0.78
C MET A 141 -9.85 1.90 -1.31
N LEU A 142 -9.99 3.13 -1.83
CA LEU A 142 -8.86 3.94 -2.28
C LEU A 142 -7.90 4.28 -1.12
N ARG A 143 -8.41 4.68 0.04
CA ARG A 143 -7.59 4.97 1.22
C ARG A 143 -6.83 3.73 1.68
N GLU A 144 -7.49 2.57 1.72
CA GLU A 144 -6.83 1.31 2.07
C GLU A 144 -5.65 1.02 1.12
N ILE A 145 -5.88 1.08 -0.20
CA ILE A 145 -4.83 0.84 -1.21
C ILE A 145 -3.69 1.85 -1.07
N ILE A 146 -4.01 3.14 -0.87
CA ILE A 146 -3.02 4.20 -0.70
C ILE A 146 -2.15 3.92 0.53
N ILE A 147 -2.75 3.66 1.69
CA ILE A 147 -2.01 3.37 2.93
C ILE A 147 -1.11 2.15 2.72
N LEU A 148 -1.65 1.05 2.18
CA LEU A 148 -0.88 -0.17 1.95
C LEU A 148 0.27 0.06 0.97
N SER A 149 0.04 0.80 -0.11
CA SER A 149 1.09 1.12 -1.09
C SER A 149 2.24 1.93 -0.47
N LEU A 150 1.93 2.88 0.42
CA LEU A 150 2.93 3.69 1.13
C LEU A 150 3.72 2.87 2.15
N LEU A 151 3.06 1.98 2.90
CA LEU A 151 3.73 1.08 3.84
C LEU A 151 4.65 0.10 3.11
N MET A 152 4.19 -0.49 2.00
CA MET A 152 5.05 -1.35 1.17
C MET A 152 6.21 -0.56 0.58
N LEU A 153 5.97 0.67 0.08
CA LEU A 153 7.03 1.53 -0.43
C LEU A 153 8.10 1.81 0.63
N ALA A 154 7.71 2.10 1.87
CA ALA A 154 8.64 2.33 2.97
C ALA A 154 9.48 1.07 3.29
N LEU A 155 8.85 -0.11 3.35
CA LEU A 155 9.54 -1.39 3.55
C LEU A 155 10.53 -1.70 2.41
N PHE A 156 10.15 -1.39 1.17
CA PHE A 156 11.01 -1.55 -0.01
C PHE A 156 12.23 -0.64 0.06
N LEU A 157 12.03 0.64 0.38
CA LEU A 157 13.10 1.64 0.44
C LEU A 157 14.12 1.33 1.54
N GLY A 158 13.72 0.71 2.65
CA GLY A 158 14.69 0.22 3.64
C GLY A 158 15.69 -0.79 3.05
N GLY A 159 15.21 -1.68 2.17
CA GLY A 159 16.06 -2.60 1.42
C GLY A 159 16.96 -1.87 0.44
N VAL A 160 16.38 -0.98 -0.36
CA VAL A 160 17.11 -0.20 -1.38
C VAL A 160 18.25 0.60 -0.76
N VAL A 161 18.01 1.33 0.34
CA VAL A 161 19.05 2.15 0.99
C VAL A 161 20.24 1.31 1.43
N SER A 162 19.99 0.15 2.05
CA SER A 162 21.08 -0.76 2.41
C SER A 162 21.79 -1.31 1.16
N GLY A 163 21.06 -1.57 0.08
CA GLY A 163 21.62 -1.94 -1.22
C GLY A 163 22.55 -0.86 -1.81
N PHE A 164 22.19 0.42 -1.70
CA PHE A 164 23.04 1.54 -2.11
C PHE A 164 24.37 1.57 -1.34
N ASN A 165 24.37 1.28 -0.04
CA ASN A 165 25.63 1.19 0.69
C ASN A 165 26.54 0.06 0.18
N ILE A 166 25.97 -1.07 -0.28
CA ILE A 166 26.76 -2.14 -0.94
C ILE A 166 27.36 -1.61 -2.25
N ILE A 167 26.58 -0.84 -3.01
CA ILE A 167 27.00 -0.27 -4.29
C ILE A 167 28.09 0.77 -4.10
N ASP A 168 27.96 1.67 -3.12
CA ASP A 168 28.97 2.69 -2.83
C ASP A 168 30.31 2.05 -2.44
N GLU A 169 30.28 0.93 -1.71
CA GLU A 169 31.49 0.17 -1.40
C GLU A 169 32.10 -0.51 -2.62
N LYS A 170 31.27 -1.01 -3.53
CA LYS A 170 31.73 -1.60 -4.79
C LYS A 170 32.37 -0.55 -5.69
N ASP A 171 31.70 0.59 -5.85
CA ASP A 171 32.11 1.69 -6.73
C ASP A 171 33.42 2.34 -6.23
N SER A 172 33.54 2.55 -4.91
CA SER A 172 34.76 3.05 -4.26
C SER A 172 35.89 2.01 -4.13
N ARG A 173 35.66 0.76 -4.56
CA ARG A 173 36.54 -0.41 -4.33
C ARG A 173 36.85 -0.69 -2.85
N ALA A 174 36.09 -0.08 -1.92
CA ALA A 174 36.19 -0.37 -0.49
C ALA A 174 35.92 -1.85 -0.19
N VAL A 175 35.14 -2.55 -1.03
CA VAL A 175 34.94 -4.01 -0.94
C VAL A 175 36.27 -4.78 -0.91
N ASN A 176 37.31 -4.34 -1.64
CA ASN A 176 38.62 -5.00 -1.63
C ASN A 176 39.34 -4.82 -0.28
N ALA A 177 39.19 -3.66 0.34
CA ALA A 177 39.73 -3.39 1.67
C ALA A 177 38.97 -4.18 2.74
N ILE A 178 37.64 -4.32 2.60
CA ILE A 178 36.81 -5.13 3.50
C ILE A 178 37.15 -6.62 3.37
N ALA A 179 37.43 -7.11 2.15
CA ALA A 179 37.78 -8.51 1.89
C ALA A 179 39.08 -8.97 2.58
N VAL A 180 40.00 -8.04 2.88
CA VAL A 180 41.23 -8.34 3.64
C VAL A 180 41.08 -8.15 5.16
N THR A 181 39.92 -7.69 5.64
CA THR A 181 39.59 -7.67 7.07
C THR A 181 39.10 -9.05 7.54
N PRO A 182 39.13 -9.36 8.85
CA PRO A 182 38.56 -10.61 9.39
C PRO A 182 37.01 -10.66 9.34
N LEU A 183 36.37 -9.83 8.52
CA LEU A 183 34.93 -9.85 8.28
C LEU A 183 34.58 -10.89 7.21
N GLY A 184 34.07 -12.05 7.64
CA GLY A 184 33.49 -13.02 6.70
C GLY A 184 32.19 -12.51 6.06
N LEU A 185 31.87 -13.03 4.86
CA LEU A 185 30.67 -12.69 4.08
C LEU A 185 29.37 -12.72 4.89
N GLN A 186 29.23 -13.69 5.80
CA GLN A 186 28.03 -13.80 6.65
C GLN A 186 27.85 -12.59 7.58
N ARG A 187 28.94 -12.08 8.17
CA ARG A 187 28.88 -10.92 9.08
C ARG A 187 28.64 -9.64 8.30
N TYR A 188 29.22 -9.55 7.11
CA TYR A 188 28.96 -8.46 6.18
C TYR A 188 27.47 -8.39 5.79
N LEU A 189 26.91 -9.50 5.30
CA LEU A 189 25.49 -9.57 4.94
C LEU A 189 24.57 -9.33 6.14
N ALA A 190 24.90 -9.87 7.32
CA ALA A 190 24.13 -9.61 8.53
C ALA A 190 24.06 -8.10 8.87
N ALA A 191 25.17 -7.36 8.72
CA ALA A 191 25.17 -5.92 8.92
C ALA A 191 24.28 -5.19 7.90
N ARG A 192 24.35 -5.57 6.62
CA ARG A 192 23.49 -5.01 5.56
C ARG A 192 22.01 -5.27 5.83
N PHE A 193 21.66 -6.48 6.23
CA PHE A 193 20.27 -6.84 6.50
C PHE A 193 19.73 -6.14 7.75
N LEU A 194 20.54 -6.02 8.81
CA LEU A 194 20.17 -5.26 10.00
C LEU A 194 19.95 -3.79 9.70
N LEU A 195 20.83 -3.16 8.90
CA LEU A 195 20.63 -1.79 8.47
C LEU A 195 19.33 -1.64 7.66
N ALA A 196 19.09 -2.56 6.73
CA ALA A 196 17.89 -2.55 5.91
C ALA A 196 16.62 -2.62 6.77
N LEU A 197 16.62 -3.49 7.78
CA LEU A 197 15.53 -3.62 8.74
C LEU A 197 15.33 -2.35 9.56
N LEU A 198 16.39 -1.73 10.06
CA LEU A 198 16.29 -0.51 10.87
C LEU A 198 15.68 0.64 10.07
N ILE A 199 16.12 0.82 8.81
CA ILE A 199 15.60 1.87 7.94
C ILE A 199 14.15 1.57 7.55
N ALA A 200 13.83 0.31 7.22
CA ALA A 200 12.47 -0.12 6.95
C ALA A 200 11.55 0.11 8.17
N ALA A 201 12.01 -0.21 9.38
CA ALA A 201 11.26 0.00 10.62
C ALA A 201 10.97 1.48 10.86
N LEU A 202 11.98 2.35 10.72
CA LEU A 202 11.85 3.79 10.91
C LEU A 202 10.90 4.42 9.89
N THR A 203 11.12 4.13 8.60
CA THR A 203 10.32 4.71 7.51
C THR A 203 8.88 4.20 7.51
N THR A 204 8.68 2.90 7.73
CA THR A 204 7.33 2.29 7.76
C THR A 204 6.58 2.71 9.01
N GLY A 205 7.24 2.71 10.18
CA GLY A 205 6.66 3.21 11.42
C GLY A 205 6.28 4.69 11.32
N GLY A 206 7.16 5.54 10.77
CA GLY A 206 6.85 6.95 10.53
C GLY A 206 5.70 7.15 9.55
N THR A 207 5.70 6.43 8.43
CA THR A 207 4.62 6.46 7.43
C THR A 207 3.28 6.05 8.04
N ALA A 208 3.27 4.98 8.84
CA ALA A 208 2.06 4.50 9.50
C ALA A 208 1.54 5.45 10.57
N LEU A 209 2.43 6.06 11.37
CA LEU A 209 2.05 7.10 12.32
C LEU A 209 1.44 8.32 11.62
N ILE A 210 1.97 8.69 10.45
CA ILE A 210 1.38 9.75 9.63
C ILE A 210 0.01 9.32 9.12
N MET A 211 -0.13 8.19 8.44
CA MET A 211 -1.37 7.82 7.75
C MET A 211 -2.50 7.32 8.66
N ILE A 212 -2.16 6.58 9.72
CA ILE A 212 -3.12 5.84 10.57
C ILE A 212 -3.25 6.52 11.95
N GLY A 213 -2.19 7.20 12.42
CA GLY A 213 -2.19 7.86 13.72
C GLY A 213 -2.11 6.88 14.90
N HIS A 214 -2.63 7.32 16.05
CA HIS A 214 -2.54 6.59 17.32
C HIS A 214 -3.43 5.34 17.42
N ASN A 215 -4.34 5.14 16.46
CA ASN A 215 -5.22 3.97 16.43
C ASN A 215 -4.49 2.69 15.99
N LEU A 216 -3.26 2.81 15.51
CA LEU A 216 -2.45 1.68 15.08
C LEU A 216 -1.96 0.84 16.28
N ASN A 217 -2.16 -0.47 16.21
CA ASN A 217 -1.51 -1.39 17.14
C ASN A 217 0.00 -1.48 16.87
N ALA A 218 0.79 -0.75 17.66
CA ALA A 218 2.24 -0.71 17.53
C ALA A 218 2.90 -2.10 17.65
N GLY A 219 2.35 -3.00 18.46
CA GLY A 219 2.84 -4.37 18.60
C GLY A 219 2.74 -5.16 17.29
N LEU A 220 1.57 -5.12 16.64
CA LEU A 220 1.35 -5.77 15.35
C LEU A 220 2.16 -5.13 14.23
N MET A 221 2.37 -3.82 14.29
CA MET A 221 3.26 -3.14 13.34
C MET A 221 4.71 -3.64 13.49
N ILE A 222 5.21 -3.78 14.71
CA ILE A 222 6.54 -4.36 14.96
C ILE A 222 6.63 -5.78 14.42
N VAL A 223 5.59 -6.60 14.64
CA VAL A 223 5.51 -7.95 14.06
C VAL A 223 5.52 -7.90 12.53
N SER A 224 4.80 -6.96 11.93
CA SER A 224 4.72 -6.79 10.46
C SER A 224 6.08 -6.44 9.85
N VAL A 225 6.80 -5.50 10.47
CA VAL A 225 8.16 -5.14 10.08
C VAL A 225 9.12 -6.31 10.27
N GLY A 226 9.00 -7.04 11.40
CA GLY A 226 9.81 -8.22 11.68
C GLY A 226 9.58 -9.36 10.69
N ALA A 227 8.32 -9.65 10.35
CA ALA A 227 7.96 -10.65 9.33
C ALA A 227 8.49 -10.28 7.94
N SER A 228 8.56 -8.98 7.65
CA SER A 228 9.09 -8.43 6.40
C SER A 228 10.62 -8.45 6.31
N PHE A 229 11.34 -8.81 7.39
CA PHE A 229 12.80 -8.73 7.47
C PHE A 229 13.52 -9.38 6.29
N PHE A 230 13.20 -10.64 5.98
CA PHE A 230 13.87 -11.36 4.91
C PHE A 230 13.56 -10.79 3.53
N MET A 231 12.39 -10.16 3.34
CA MET A 231 12.03 -9.52 2.09
C MET A 231 12.84 -8.24 1.88
N THR A 232 12.93 -7.40 2.92
CA THR A 232 13.78 -6.20 2.91
C THR A 232 15.26 -6.57 2.71
N ALA A 233 15.73 -7.64 3.32
CA ALA A 233 17.07 -8.18 3.10
C ALA A 233 17.28 -8.68 1.66
N ALA A 234 16.29 -9.36 1.08
CA ALA A 234 16.31 -9.82 -0.30
C ALA A 234 16.41 -8.63 -1.29
N ILE A 235 15.66 -7.54 -1.04
CA ILE A 235 15.73 -6.32 -1.85
C ILE A 235 17.11 -5.67 -1.73
N SER A 236 17.65 -5.53 -0.52
CA SER A 236 19.01 -5.01 -0.29
C SER A 236 20.05 -5.81 -1.07
N LEU A 237 19.96 -7.14 -1.01
CA LEU A 237 20.86 -8.02 -1.73
C LEU A 237 20.67 -7.93 -3.25
N ALA A 238 19.44 -7.90 -3.75
CA ALA A 238 19.17 -7.79 -5.18
C ALA A 238 19.74 -6.49 -5.76
N VAL A 239 19.45 -5.35 -5.12
CA VAL A 239 19.98 -4.05 -5.54
C VAL A 239 21.50 -4.03 -5.46
N GLY A 240 22.08 -4.44 -4.32
CA GLY A 240 23.53 -4.41 -4.09
C GLY A 240 24.33 -5.41 -4.92
N ALA A 241 23.74 -6.55 -5.30
CA ALA A 241 24.43 -7.58 -6.07
C ALA A 241 24.37 -7.35 -7.58
N PHE A 242 23.23 -6.89 -8.10
CA PHE A 242 23.01 -6.74 -9.54
C PHE A 242 23.46 -5.39 -10.10
N ALA A 243 23.63 -4.37 -9.25
CA ALA A 243 24.18 -3.08 -9.66
C ALA A 243 25.70 -3.00 -9.42
N GLY A 244 26.38 -2.30 -10.34
CA GLY A 244 27.82 -2.00 -10.22
C GLY A 244 28.12 -0.59 -9.73
N ASN A 245 27.17 0.34 -9.90
CA ASN A 245 27.23 1.74 -9.50
C ASN A 245 25.82 2.31 -9.29
N GLN A 246 25.71 3.53 -8.76
CA GLN A 246 24.42 4.17 -8.44
C GLN A 246 23.48 4.30 -9.66
N VAL A 247 24.01 4.58 -10.85
CA VAL A 247 23.20 4.71 -12.08
C VAL A 247 22.57 3.36 -12.46
N THR A 248 23.33 2.28 -12.43
CA THR A 248 22.80 0.92 -12.69
C THR A 248 21.83 0.45 -11.60
N ALA A 249 21.98 0.93 -10.36
CA ALA A 249 21.06 0.65 -9.27
C ALA A 249 19.65 1.18 -9.56
N ILE A 250 19.55 2.39 -10.11
CA ILE A 250 18.27 2.98 -10.52
C ILE A 250 17.59 2.09 -11.57
N ALA A 251 18.35 1.52 -12.52
CA ALA A 251 17.79 0.60 -13.52
C ALA A 251 17.26 -0.69 -12.87
N VAL A 252 18.00 -1.28 -11.92
CA VAL A 252 17.55 -2.45 -11.15
C VAL A 252 16.27 -2.13 -10.37
N ILE A 253 16.22 -0.97 -9.72
CA ILE A 253 15.05 -0.53 -8.93
C ILE A 253 13.83 -0.33 -9.82
N LYS A 254 13.98 0.24 -11.03
CA LYS A 254 12.89 0.40 -11.99
C LYS A 254 12.23 -0.92 -12.39
N VAL A 255 12.95 -2.04 -12.31
CA VAL A 255 12.39 -3.38 -12.55
C VAL A 255 11.84 -3.99 -11.27
N LEU A 256 12.57 -3.91 -10.16
CA LEU A 256 12.17 -4.52 -8.90
C LEU A 256 10.94 -3.83 -8.26
N MET A 257 10.86 -2.50 -8.34
CA MET A 257 9.82 -1.73 -7.66
C MET A 257 8.41 -2.05 -8.18
N PRO A 258 8.14 -2.08 -9.50
CA PRO A 258 6.83 -2.51 -10.00
C PRO A 258 6.51 -3.96 -9.65
N LEU A 259 7.48 -4.88 -9.73
CA LEU A 259 7.26 -6.27 -9.34
C LEU A 259 6.90 -6.41 -7.86
N TYR A 260 7.52 -5.60 -7.01
CA TYR A 260 7.26 -5.60 -5.58
C TYR A 260 5.91 -4.97 -5.22
N LEU A 261 5.56 -3.81 -5.80
CA LEU A 261 4.36 -3.04 -5.46
C LEU A 261 3.13 -3.43 -6.28
N ALA A 262 3.26 -3.56 -7.61
CA ALA A 262 2.09 -3.69 -8.48
C ALA A 262 1.44 -5.07 -8.36
N LEU A 263 2.21 -6.16 -8.25
CA LEU A 263 1.67 -7.51 -8.16
C LEU A 263 0.69 -7.70 -6.98
N PRO A 264 1.02 -7.33 -5.73
CA PRO A 264 0.06 -7.45 -4.62
C PRO A 264 -1.11 -6.48 -4.76
N ILE A 265 -0.92 -5.29 -5.30
CA ILE A 265 -2.03 -4.35 -5.55
C ILE A 265 -3.00 -4.94 -6.57
N ILE A 266 -2.50 -5.53 -7.66
CA ILE A 266 -3.33 -6.21 -8.66
C ILE A 266 -4.14 -7.34 -8.01
N SER A 267 -3.55 -8.09 -7.08
CA SER A 267 -4.27 -9.15 -6.37
C SER A 267 -5.52 -8.66 -5.63
N PHE A 268 -5.58 -7.37 -5.26
CA PHE A 268 -6.76 -6.77 -4.64
C PHE A 268 -7.98 -6.77 -5.58
N PHE A 269 -7.75 -6.61 -6.89
CA PHE A 269 -8.80 -6.53 -7.91
C PHE A 269 -9.10 -7.88 -8.57
N VAL A 270 -8.34 -8.92 -8.24
CA VAL A 270 -8.47 -10.23 -8.87
C VAL A 270 -9.52 -11.07 -8.14
N PRO A 271 -10.48 -11.69 -8.86
CA PRO A 271 -11.49 -12.56 -8.26
C PRO A 271 -10.88 -13.71 -7.46
N ARG A 272 -11.59 -14.17 -6.42
CA ARG A 272 -11.11 -15.20 -5.47
C ARG A 272 -10.56 -16.47 -6.13
N GLN A 273 -11.16 -16.90 -7.24
CA GLN A 273 -10.74 -18.11 -7.98
C GLN A 273 -9.31 -18.02 -8.55
N TRP A 274 -8.82 -16.80 -8.84
CA TRP A 274 -7.49 -16.57 -9.41
C TRP A 274 -6.45 -16.13 -8.37
N GLN A 275 -6.85 -15.92 -7.10
CA GLN A 275 -5.95 -15.51 -6.01
C GLN A 275 -4.78 -16.49 -5.80
N ALA A 276 -4.99 -17.78 -6.07
CA ALA A 276 -3.98 -18.83 -5.89
C ALA A 276 -2.69 -18.58 -6.69
N VAL A 277 -2.77 -17.83 -7.80
CA VAL A 277 -1.59 -17.46 -8.63
C VAL A 277 -0.60 -16.60 -7.84
N PHE A 278 -1.08 -15.82 -6.86
CA PHE A 278 -0.24 -14.92 -6.06
C PHE A 278 0.35 -15.60 -4.82
N TYR A 279 -0.13 -16.78 -4.43
CA TYR A 279 0.30 -17.46 -3.20
C TYR A 279 1.80 -17.80 -3.14
N PRO A 280 2.51 -18.09 -4.25
CA PRO A 280 3.95 -18.28 -4.21
C PRO A 280 4.75 -16.99 -3.93
N LEU A 281 4.12 -15.82 -4.08
CA LEU A 281 4.79 -14.53 -4.01
C LEU A 281 4.87 -14.03 -2.55
N PRO A 282 6.07 -13.77 -2.00
CA PRO A 282 6.19 -13.29 -0.62
C PRO A 282 5.57 -11.90 -0.41
N ASN A 283 5.67 -11.01 -1.40
CA ASN A 283 5.07 -9.68 -1.33
C ASN A 283 3.54 -9.69 -1.35
N TYR A 284 2.90 -10.75 -1.88
CA TYR A 284 1.46 -10.93 -1.76
C TYR A 284 1.04 -11.13 -0.30
N TRP A 285 1.67 -12.07 0.40
CA TRP A 285 1.38 -12.29 1.82
C TRP A 285 1.77 -11.11 2.69
N GLN A 286 2.82 -10.38 2.31
CA GLN A 286 3.22 -9.15 2.99
C GLN A 286 2.13 -8.09 2.90
N PHE A 287 1.53 -7.93 1.71
CA PHE A 287 0.40 -7.03 1.49
C PHE A 287 -0.83 -7.47 2.29
N GLN A 288 -1.19 -8.76 2.25
CA GLN A 288 -2.32 -9.30 3.02
C GLN A 288 -2.12 -9.10 4.53
N MET A 289 -0.92 -9.32 5.05
CA MET A 289 -0.60 -9.06 6.46
C MET A 289 -0.80 -7.58 6.85
N LEU A 290 -0.30 -6.65 6.02
CA LEU A 290 -0.48 -5.21 6.24
C LEU A 290 -1.94 -4.79 6.10
N ARG A 291 -2.72 -5.47 5.24
CA ARG A 291 -4.14 -5.25 5.08
C ARG A 291 -4.93 -5.61 6.34
N GLU A 292 -4.67 -6.81 6.88
CA GLU A 292 -5.27 -7.27 8.13
C GLU A 292 -4.93 -6.34 9.31
N LEU A 293 -3.74 -5.71 9.30
CA LEU A 293 -3.33 -4.71 10.29
C LEU A 293 -4.23 -3.45 10.27
N LEU A 294 -4.81 -3.09 9.12
CA LEU A 294 -5.72 -1.94 8.97
C LEU A 294 -7.17 -2.29 9.32
N SER A 295 -7.51 -3.57 9.43
CA SER A 295 -8.89 -3.99 9.67
C SER A 295 -9.38 -3.58 11.06
N ALA A 296 -10.55 -2.95 11.13
CA ALA A 296 -11.13 -2.44 12.37
C ALA A 296 -11.58 -3.54 13.36
N GLY A 297 -11.64 -4.80 12.92
CA GLY A 297 -12.17 -5.94 13.68
C GLY A 297 -11.21 -6.61 14.67
N GLY A 298 -9.98 -6.10 14.82
CA GLY A 298 -8.96 -6.67 15.70
C GLY A 298 -8.10 -7.75 15.04
N VAL A 299 -7.29 -8.45 15.85
CA VAL A 299 -6.30 -9.42 15.34
C VAL A 299 -6.99 -10.67 14.81
N SER A 300 -7.10 -10.78 13.49
CA SER A 300 -7.57 -11.99 12.83
C SER A 300 -6.50 -13.10 12.86
N PRO A 301 -6.88 -14.39 12.87
CA PRO A 301 -5.95 -15.49 12.63
C PRO A 301 -5.23 -15.38 11.27
N HIS A 302 -5.86 -14.71 10.30
CA HIS A 302 -5.31 -14.45 8.98
C HIS A 302 -4.09 -13.52 9.01
N PHE A 303 -4.01 -12.59 9.96
CA PHE A 303 -2.80 -11.78 10.18
C PHE A 303 -1.59 -12.67 10.45
N TRP A 304 -1.70 -13.60 11.41
CA TRP A 304 -0.58 -14.47 11.79
C TRP A 304 -0.18 -15.45 10.68
N GLN A 305 -1.16 -15.97 9.95
CA GLN A 305 -0.90 -16.81 8.77
C GLN A 305 -0.14 -16.03 7.69
N SER A 306 -0.58 -14.81 7.38
CA SER A 306 0.04 -13.95 6.38
C SER A 306 1.45 -13.52 6.82
N ALA A 307 1.65 -13.20 8.10
CA ALA A 307 2.95 -12.89 8.67
C ALA A 307 3.93 -14.07 8.57
N LEU A 308 3.46 -15.29 8.91
CA LEU A 308 4.27 -16.50 8.81
C LEU A 308 4.65 -16.81 7.37
N LEU A 309 3.69 -16.74 6.43
CA LEU A 309 3.94 -17.00 5.01
C LEU A 309 4.86 -15.94 4.40
N THR A 310 4.70 -14.67 4.77
CA THR A 310 5.63 -13.60 4.40
C THR A 310 7.05 -13.96 4.83
N LEU A 311 7.24 -14.34 6.10
CA LEU A 311 8.54 -14.67 6.64
C LEU A 311 9.16 -15.88 5.94
N LEU A 312 8.41 -16.98 5.80
CA LEU A 312 8.91 -18.23 5.23
C LEU A 312 9.23 -18.11 3.73
N LEU A 313 8.33 -17.54 2.93
CA LEU A 313 8.55 -17.38 1.50
C LEU A 313 9.68 -16.38 1.22
N SER A 314 9.75 -15.29 1.98
CA SER A 314 10.84 -14.33 1.86
C SER A 314 12.19 -14.93 2.26
N PHE A 315 12.21 -15.82 3.25
CA PHE A 315 13.41 -16.55 3.63
C PHE A 315 13.91 -17.47 2.50
N ILE A 316 13.00 -18.16 1.81
CA ILE A 316 13.33 -18.99 0.64
C ILE A 316 13.93 -18.12 -0.47
N VAL A 317 13.29 -16.99 -0.79
CA VAL A 317 13.80 -16.03 -1.79
C VAL A 317 15.18 -15.51 -1.42
N LEU A 318 15.39 -15.15 -0.15
CA LEU A 318 16.69 -14.67 0.32
C LEU A 318 17.78 -15.75 0.17
N ILE A 319 17.50 -17.02 0.50
CA ILE A 319 18.47 -18.12 0.31
C ILE A 319 18.82 -18.29 -1.17
N ILE A 320 17.82 -18.26 -2.06
CA ILE A 320 18.04 -18.35 -3.51
C ILE A 320 18.92 -17.20 -3.98
N LEU A 321 18.65 -15.97 -3.54
CA LEU A 321 19.46 -14.80 -3.86
C LEU A 321 20.88 -14.93 -3.33
N ILE A 322 21.08 -15.31 -2.07
CA ILE A 322 22.44 -15.48 -1.49
C ILE A 322 23.24 -16.50 -2.29
N ARG A 323 22.64 -17.62 -2.69
CA ARG A 323 23.33 -18.64 -3.50
C ARG A 323 23.69 -18.17 -4.90
N THR A 324 22.82 -17.36 -5.52
CA THR A 324 23.02 -16.87 -6.90
C THR A 324 23.94 -15.65 -6.97
N THR A 325 24.05 -14.87 -5.90
CA THR A 325 24.77 -13.60 -5.89
C THR A 325 26.04 -13.56 -5.06
N SER A 326 26.35 -14.61 -4.29
CA SER A 326 27.55 -14.67 -3.42
C SER A 326 28.85 -14.34 -4.18
N SER A 327 28.99 -14.81 -5.41
CA SER A 327 30.17 -14.55 -6.26
C SER A 327 30.28 -13.10 -6.75
N ARG A 328 29.19 -12.33 -6.69
CA ARG A 328 29.10 -10.95 -7.18
C ARG A 328 29.36 -9.90 -6.10
N LEU A 329 29.49 -10.31 -4.84
CA LEU A 329 29.57 -9.38 -3.70
C LEU A 329 30.99 -9.14 -3.20
N MET A 330 31.86 -10.14 -3.19
CA MET A 330 33.25 -10.02 -2.73
C MET A 330 34.20 -10.82 -3.65
N PRO A 331 35.33 -10.23 -4.10
CA PRO A 331 36.35 -10.98 -4.82
C PRO A 331 37.00 -12.01 -3.90
N GLY A 332 36.88 -13.29 -4.28
CA GLY A 332 37.39 -14.42 -3.49
C GLY A 332 36.32 -15.26 -2.77
N GLY A 333 35.03 -15.10 -3.11
CA GLY A 333 33.91 -15.87 -2.53
C GLY A 333 34.00 -17.39 -2.71
N ARG A 334 34.82 -18.02 -1.87
CA ARG A 334 34.74 -19.41 -1.42
C ARG A 334 34.84 -19.42 0.09
#